data_AF-A0A3C1GMY9-F1
#
_entry.id   AF-A0A3C1GMY9-F1
#
_cell.length_a   1.000
_cell.length_b   1.000
_cell.length_c   1.000
_cell.angle_alpha   90.00
_cell.angle_beta   90.00
_cell.angle_gamma   90.00
#
_symmetry.space_group_name_H-M   'P 1'
#
loop_
_entity.id
_entity.type
_entity.pdbx_description
1 polymer ?
#
loop_
_entity_poly.entity_id
_entity_poly.type
_entity_poly.pdbx_seq_one_letter_code
_entity_poly.pdbx_strand_id
1 'polypeptide(L)' 'MPDPSDRERLLRLARRRGGLTTRDVVGAGIHRQVLSRLVREGALERVARGQYRLPGALVTEHHGLAVAAAAAPSG' A
#
# COMPACT_ATOMS: atom_id res chain seq x y z
N MET A 1 -5.32 -15.71 -20.33
CA MET A 1 -4.68 -14.56 -19.66
C MET A 1 -3.92 -15.12 -18.47
N PRO A 2 -2.61 -14.85 -18.30
CA PRO A 2 -1.92 -15.27 -17.09
C PRO A 2 -2.61 -14.65 -15.88
N ASP A 3 -2.77 -15.43 -14.80
CA ASP A 3 -3.30 -14.90 -13.55
C ASP A 3 -2.38 -13.75 -13.09
N PRO A 4 -2.93 -12.57 -12.82
CA PRO A 4 -2.13 -11.43 -12.41
C PRO A 4 -1.43 -11.77 -11.09
N SER A 5 -0.14 -11.46 -11.03
CA SER A 5 0.66 -11.69 -9.82
C SER A 5 0.02 -10.98 -8.61
N ASP A 6 0.24 -11.51 -7.41
CA ASP A 6 -0.23 -10.89 -6.16
C ASP A 6 0.18 -9.41 -6.06
N ARG A 7 1.38 -9.08 -6.57
CA ARG A 7 1.85 -7.71 -6.71
C ARG A 7 0.88 -6.86 -7.52
N GLU A 8 0.55 -7.30 -8.74
CA GLU A 8 -0.33 -6.52 -9.62
C GLU A 8 -1.76 -6.47 -9.09
N ARG A 9 -2.25 -7.54 -8.45
CA ARG A 9 -3.56 -7.54 -7.78
C ARG A 9 -3.60 -6.47 -6.69
N LEU A 10 -2.58 -6.39 -5.84
CA LEU A 10 -2.50 -5.36 -4.79
C LEU A 10 -2.36 -3.95 -5.37
N LEU A 11 -1.49 -3.72 -6.34
CA LEU A 11 -1.32 -2.38 -6.93
C LEU A 11 -2.59 -1.89 -7.63
N ARG A 12 -3.31 -2.78 -8.32
CA ARG A 12 -4.63 -2.42 -8.90
C ARG A 12 -5.64 -2.11 -7.82
N LEU A 13 -5.69 -2.89 -6.75
CA LEU A 13 -6.62 -2.66 -5.65
C LEU A 13 -6.32 -1.30 -4.95
N ALA A 14 -5.04 -0.99 -4.75
CA ALA A 14 -4.60 0.29 -4.20
C ALA A 14 -4.97 1.47 -5.11
N ARG A 15 -4.81 1.34 -6.43
CA ARG A 15 -5.23 2.39 -7.40
C ARG A 15 -6.73 2.63 -7.34
N ARG A 16 -7.52 1.56 -7.31
CA ARG A 16 -8.99 1.67 -7.37
C ARG A 16 -9.61 2.23 -6.08
N ARG A 17 -8.97 2.00 -4.93
CA ARG A 17 -9.49 2.39 -3.61
C ARG A 17 -8.75 3.56 -2.96
N GLY A 18 -7.68 4.06 -3.57
CA GLY A 18 -6.79 5.08 -2.97
C GLY A 18 -5.91 4.55 -1.84
N GLY A 19 -6.05 3.28 -1.47
CA GLY A 19 -5.34 2.64 -0.36
C GLY A 19 -5.71 1.17 -0.20
N LEU A 20 -5.04 0.52 0.74
CA LEU A 20 -5.16 -0.89 1.09
C LEU A 20 -5.07 -1.05 2.60
N THR A 21 -5.92 -1.90 3.15
CA THR A 21 -5.75 -2.40 4.51
C THR A 21 -5.19 -3.81 4.50
N THR A 22 -4.60 -4.25 5.62
CA THR A 22 -4.25 -5.67 5.79
C THR A 22 -5.44 -6.60 5.61
N ARG A 23 -6.67 -6.13 5.93
CA ARG A 23 -7.90 -6.91 5.72
C ARG A 23 -8.22 -7.08 4.26
N ASP A 24 -8.03 -6.03 3.43
CA ASP A 24 -8.19 -6.13 1.98
C ASP A 24 -7.24 -7.15 1.37
N VAL A 25 -6.00 -7.17 1.84
CA VAL A 25 -4.97 -8.10 1.36
C VAL A 25 -5.30 -9.55 1.72
N VAL A 26 -5.69 -9.81 2.98
CA VAL A 26 -6.11 -11.14 3.42
C VAL A 26 -7.41 -11.57 2.72
N GLY A 27 -8.38 -10.67 2.56
CA GLY A 27 -9.63 -10.93 1.83
C GLY A 27 -9.42 -11.20 0.34
N ALA A 28 -8.34 -10.69 -0.26
CA ALA A 28 -7.92 -11.02 -1.62
C ALA A 28 -7.17 -12.37 -1.72
N GLY A 29 -6.94 -13.06 -0.60
CA GLY A 29 -6.17 -14.31 -0.52
C GLY A 29 -4.65 -14.10 -0.64
N ILE A 30 -4.16 -12.88 -0.44
CA ILE A 30 -2.76 -12.51 -0.67
C ILE A 30 -2.00 -12.51 0.66
N HIS A 31 -0.79 -13.06 0.66
CA HIS A 31 0.01 -13.13 1.89
C HIS A 31 0.52 -11.74 2.31
N ARG A 32 0.49 -11.45 3.63
CA ARG A 32 0.91 -10.15 4.18
C ARG A 32 2.38 -9.81 3.89
N GLN A 33 3.22 -10.81 3.66
CA GLN A 33 4.63 -10.61 3.28
C GLN A 33 4.78 -9.85 1.96
N VAL A 34 3.80 -9.96 1.04
CA VAL A 34 3.79 -9.21 -0.22
C VAL A 34 3.70 -7.70 0.05
N LEU A 35 2.92 -7.26 1.06
CA LEU A 35 2.87 -5.85 1.46
C LEU A 35 4.25 -5.35 1.92
N SER A 36 4.90 -6.09 2.82
CA SER A 36 6.23 -5.72 3.33
C SER A 36 7.26 -5.62 2.20
N ARG A 37 7.19 -6.55 1.23
CA ARG A 37 8.03 -6.52 0.03
C ARG A 37 7.77 -5.28 -0.82
N LEU A 38 6.51 -4.98 -1.13
CA LEU A 38 6.15 -3.82 -1.95
C LEU A 38 6.48 -2.49 -1.27
N VAL A 39 6.41 -2.42 0.06
CA VAL A 39 6.88 -1.25 0.82
C VAL A 39 8.39 -1.09 0.72
N ARG A 40 9.16 -2.17 0.91
CA ARG A 40 10.61 -2.14 0.77
C ARG A 40 11.06 -1.77 -0.66
N GLU A 41 10.30 -2.15 -1.67
CA GLU A 41 10.54 -1.84 -3.09
C GLU A 41 10.03 -0.44 -3.50
N GLY A 42 9.41 0.32 -2.58
CA GLY A 42 8.84 1.64 -2.87
C GLY A 42 7.59 1.62 -3.74
N ALA A 43 7.03 0.44 -4.03
CA ALA A 43 5.80 0.29 -4.82
C ALA A 43 4.53 0.60 -4.01
N LEU A 44 4.61 0.51 -2.68
CA LEU A 44 3.59 0.95 -1.74
C LEU A 44 4.26 1.75 -0.60
N GLU A 45 3.49 2.63 0.03
CA GLU A 45 3.85 3.32 1.26
C GLU A 45 2.96 2.86 2.39
N ARG A 46 3.52 2.65 3.58
CA ARG A 46 2.74 2.39 4.79
C ARG A 46 2.41 3.71 5.47
N VAL A 47 1.16 4.16 5.36
CA VAL A 47 0.70 5.44 5.94
C VAL A 47 0.24 5.32 7.38
N ALA A 48 -0.22 4.14 7.81
CA ALA A 48 -0.56 3.85 9.19
C ALA A 48 -0.39 2.37 9.51
N ARG A 49 -0.61 1.96 10.76
CA ARG A 49 -0.58 0.54 11.13
C ARG A 49 -1.65 -0.23 10.36
N GLY A 50 -1.20 -1.09 9.46
CA GLY A 50 -2.07 -1.92 8.64
C GLY A 50 -2.75 -1.18 7.49
N GLN A 51 -2.35 0.06 7.19
CA GLN A 51 -2.82 0.83 6.04
C GLN A 51 -1.65 1.15 5.09
N TYR A 52 -1.88 0.92 3.81
CA TYR A 52 -0.91 1.06 2.74
C TYR A 52 -1.52 1.81 1.58
N ARG A 53 -0.72 2.50 0.78
CA ARG A 53 -1.19 3.19 -0.43
C ARG A 53 -0.11 3.21 -1.49
N LEU A 54 -0.44 3.71 -2.67
CA LEU A 54 0.56 4.01 -3.69
C LEU A 54 1.34 5.27 -3.32
N PRO A 55 2.64 5.30 -3.59
CA PRO A 55 3.42 6.53 -3.43
C PRO A 55 2.85 7.63 -4.32
N GLY A 56 2.79 8.84 -3.78
CA GLY A 56 2.28 10.01 -4.51
C GLY A 56 0.77 10.02 -4.80
N ALA A 57 -0.01 9.03 -4.35
CA ALA A 57 -1.46 9.13 -4.40
C ALA A 57 -1.93 10.26 -3.49
N LEU A 58 -2.48 11.33 -4.09
CA LEU A 58 -3.03 12.47 -3.36
C LEU A 58 -4.09 11.98 -2.36
N VAL A 59 -3.98 12.46 -1.12
CA VAL A 59 -4.86 12.08 0.00
C VAL A 59 -6.26 12.61 -0.30
N THR A 60 -7.10 11.81 -0.93
CA THR A 60 -8.51 12.19 -1.13
C THR A 60 -9.30 11.81 0.11
N GLU A 61 -9.48 12.82 0.97
CA GLU A 61 -10.76 13.22 1.55
C GLU A 61 -11.33 12.58 2.83
N HIS A 62 -10.58 11.90 3.70
CA HIS A 62 -11.01 11.78 5.10
C HIS A 62 -9.85 11.78 6.11
N HIS A 63 -9.75 12.89 6.86
CA HIS A 63 -9.02 13.02 8.14
C HIS A 63 -7.48 12.82 8.04
N GLY A 64 -6.66 13.81 8.38
CA GLY A 64 -6.61 14.38 9.73
C GLY A 64 -5.85 13.42 10.64
N LEU A 65 -4.58 13.76 10.93
CA LEU A 65 -3.67 13.11 11.88
C LEU A 65 -2.91 11.85 11.42
N ALA A 66 -1.78 12.06 10.74
CA ALA A 66 -0.48 11.49 11.12
C ALA A 66 0.62 12.00 10.18
N VAL A 67 1.18 13.17 10.51
CA VAL A 67 2.50 13.57 10.02
C VAL A 67 3.52 12.69 10.73
N ALA A 68 4.23 11.80 10.01
CA ALA A 68 5.60 11.39 10.33
C ALA A 68 6.19 10.41 9.30
N ALA A 69 7.38 10.75 8.81
CA ALA A 69 8.46 9.84 8.39
C ALA A 69 8.41 9.17 6.99
N ALA A 70 8.49 9.95 5.91
CA ALA A 70 9.07 9.46 4.65
C ALA A 70 10.04 10.45 3.97
N ALA A 71 10.57 11.40 4.73
CA ALA A 71 11.73 12.19 4.33
C ALA A 71 12.90 11.82 5.26
N ALA A 72 13.49 10.64 5.03
CA ALA A 72 14.81 10.33 5.54
C ALA A 72 15.67 9.96 4.34
N PRO A 73 16.51 10.86 3.83
CA PRO A 73 17.58 10.48 2.92
C PRO A 73 18.56 9.61 3.70
N SER A 74 18.96 8.47 3.12
CA SER A 74 20.04 7.65 3.67
C SER A 74 21.35 8.40 3.51
N GLY A 75 21.83 8.99 4.60
CA GLY A 75 23.26 9.17 4.86
C GLY A 75 23.81 7.96 5.61
#